data_AF-A0A3N5KPB9-F1
#
_entry.id   AF-A0A3N5KPB9-F1
#
_cell.length_a   1.000
_cell.length_b   1.000
_cell.length_c   1.000
_cell.angle_alpha   90.00
_cell.angle_beta   90.00
_cell.angle_gamma   90.00
#
_symmetry.space_group_name_H-M   'P 1'
#
loop_
_entity.id
_entity.type
_entity.pdbx_description
1 polymer ?
#
loop_
_entity_poly.entity_id
_entity_poly.type
_entity_poly.pdbx_seq_one_letter_code
_entity_poly.pdbx_strand_id
1 'polypeptide(L)'
;MLMHSRHAWAPRCRACSPRPGVPMLGTNPVVLQQLLQQLDDATLDHAVWRDRLLRVYSGRQPVDPNDVAPDAHRRCLFGLWYFQHAHPRLREQASFAMIGGEHEHQHRIATRLLRNVAAGLPLDRREIEAFEDASSRLSFALYFVRREVECALGCRDSLTDAYSSSEMLRDLREWHALARQPGRQCCISIV
;
A
#
# COMPACT_ATOMS: atom_id res chain seq x y z
N MET A 1 28.94 21.31 -37.62
CA MET A 1 28.86 22.21 -36.45
C MET A 1 27.44 22.12 -35.90
N LEU A 2 27.28 21.55 -34.70
CA LEU A 2 26.07 21.47 -33.85
C LEU A 2 24.83 20.73 -34.41
N MET A 3 23.93 20.08 -33.66
CA MET A 3 23.85 19.52 -32.29
C MET A 3 22.52 18.72 -32.25
N HIS A 4 22.49 17.61 -31.51
CA HIS A 4 21.43 17.08 -30.62
C HIS A 4 19.94 17.27 -31.01
N SER A 5 19.10 16.24 -30.99
CA SER A 5 18.59 15.75 -29.70
C SER A 5 17.90 14.39 -29.78
N ARG A 6 18.24 13.56 -28.79
CA ARG A 6 17.59 12.32 -28.42
C ARG A 6 16.29 12.66 -27.68
N HIS A 7 15.14 12.16 -28.12
CA HIS A 7 13.98 12.02 -27.24
C HIS A 7 13.89 10.57 -26.79
N ALA A 8 14.29 10.36 -25.53
CA ALA A 8 14.14 9.13 -24.80
C ALA A 8 12.64 8.81 -24.66
N TRP A 9 12.24 7.65 -25.17
CA TRP A 9 10.94 7.07 -24.94
C TRP A 9 10.90 6.58 -23.48
N ALA A 10 10.22 7.31 -22.60
CA ALA A 10 9.97 6.84 -21.24
C ALA A 10 9.05 5.61 -21.29
N PRO A 11 9.36 4.52 -20.54
CA PRO A 11 8.53 3.33 -20.55
C PRO A 11 7.18 3.65 -19.89
N ARG A 12 6.12 3.36 -20.63
CA ARG A 12 4.73 3.40 -20.15
C ARG A 12 4.60 2.62 -18.83
N CYS A 13 4.25 3.30 -17.74
CA CYS A 13 3.75 2.64 -16.54
C CYS A 13 2.44 1.90 -16.89
N ARG A 14 2.49 0.58 -17.07
CA ARG A 14 1.31 -0.28 -17.21
C ARG A 14 0.45 -0.35 -15.92
N ALA A 15 0.86 0.34 -14.86
CA ALA A 15 0.17 0.41 -13.58
C ALA A 15 -1.06 1.34 -13.58
N CYS A 16 -1.21 2.23 -14.57
CA CYS A 16 -2.36 3.16 -14.66
C CYS A 16 -3.50 2.63 -15.54
N SER A 17 -3.63 1.31 -15.75
CA SER A 17 -4.78 0.73 -16.46
C SER A 17 -5.71 0.04 -15.47
N PRO A 18 -6.83 0.69 -15.06
CA PRO A 18 -7.78 0.07 -14.15
C PRO A 18 -8.57 -1.04 -14.84
N ARG A 19 -8.90 -2.07 -14.07
CA ARG A 19 -10.01 -2.99 -14.40
C ARG A 19 -11.32 -2.23 -14.21
N PRO A 20 -12.34 -2.45 -15.07
CA PRO A 20 -13.65 -1.81 -14.88
C PRO A 20 -14.24 -2.22 -13.52
N GLY A 21 -14.52 -1.22 -12.66
CA GLY A 21 -15.23 -1.39 -11.39
C GLY A 21 -14.43 -1.18 -10.09
N VAL A 22 -13.14 -0.82 -10.13
CA VAL A 22 -12.39 -0.47 -8.91
C VAL A 22 -12.57 1.03 -8.63
N PRO A 23 -13.06 1.44 -7.45
CA PRO A 23 -13.18 2.85 -7.11
C PRO A 23 -11.79 3.49 -7.13
N MET A 24 -11.55 4.37 -8.10
CA MET A 24 -10.43 5.29 -8.06
C MET A 24 -10.49 6.07 -6.74
N LEU A 25 -9.35 6.32 -6.11
CA LEU A 25 -9.24 7.30 -5.03
C LEU A 25 -9.51 8.71 -5.62
N GLY A 26 -10.77 9.01 -5.93
CA GLY A 26 -11.24 10.27 -6.49
C GLY A 26 -11.28 11.38 -5.43
N THR A 27 -10.13 11.71 -4.85
CA THR A 27 -10.02 12.63 -3.70
C THR A 27 -9.03 13.75 -3.97
N ASN A 28 -9.28 14.95 -3.40
CA ASN A 28 -8.41 16.14 -3.47
C ASN A 28 -6.93 15.78 -3.16
N PRO A 29 -5.93 16.37 -3.87
CA PRO A 29 -4.50 16.10 -3.69
C PRO A 29 -4.01 16.22 -2.25
N VAL A 30 -4.56 17.16 -1.47
CA VAL A 30 -4.21 17.32 -0.05
C VAL A 30 -4.53 16.06 0.73
N VAL A 31 -5.69 15.46 0.49
CA VAL A 31 -6.07 14.21 1.16
C VAL A 31 -5.17 13.08 0.69
N LEU A 32 -4.89 12.97 -0.60
CA LEU A 32 -4.01 11.93 -1.12
C LEU A 32 -2.58 12.02 -0.57
N GLN A 33 -2.05 13.23 -0.38
CA GLN A 33 -0.77 13.45 0.31
C GLN A 33 -0.83 13.03 1.77
N GLN A 34 -1.93 13.32 2.48
CA GLN A 34 -2.15 12.84 3.84
C GLN A 34 -2.23 11.30 3.90
N LEU A 35 -2.88 10.66 2.92
CA LEU A 35 -2.92 9.19 2.84
C LEU A 35 -1.52 8.61 2.69
N LEU A 36 -0.70 9.20 1.81
CA LEU A 36 0.66 8.77 1.57
C LEU A 36 1.53 8.93 2.84
N GLN A 37 1.41 10.09 3.51
CA GLN A 37 2.12 10.33 4.77
C GLN A 37 1.73 9.31 5.85
N GLN A 38 0.43 9.05 6.02
CA GLN A 38 -0.03 8.04 6.98
C GLN A 38 0.53 6.65 6.70
N LEU A 39 0.64 6.26 5.42
CA LEU A 39 1.22 4.97 5.02
C LEU A 39 2.72 4.91 5.32
N ASP A 40 3.45 5.99 5.04
CA ASP A 40 4.90 6.06 5.29
C ASP A 40 5.20 6.02 6.80
N ASP A 41 4.44 6.77 7.61
CA ASP A 41 4.57 6.79 9.07
C ASP A 41 4.31 5.40 9.67
N ALA A 42 3.20 4.77 9.29
CA ALA A 42 2.86 3.43 9.77
C ALA A 42 3.93 2.40 9.33
N THR A 43 4.39 2.46 8.08
CA THR A 43 5.45 1.57 7.58
C THR A 43 6.73 1.70 8.42
N LEU A 44 7.10 2.92 8.77
CA LEU A 44 8.25 3.19 9.63
C LEU A 44 8.04 2.62 11.05
N ASP A 45 6.89 2.87 11.67
CA ASP A 45 6.54 2.32 12.98
C ASP A 45 6.69 0.79 13.02
N HIS A 46 6.25 0.12 11.96
CA HIS A 46 6.37 -1.34 11.89
C HIS A 46 7.80 -1.82 11.65
N ALA A 47 8.59 -1.08 10.87
CA ALA A 47 10.01 -1.37 10.68
C ALA A 47 10.78 -1.25 12.01
N VAL A 48 10.47 -0.23 12.82
CA VAL A 48 11.03 -0.03 14.17
C VAL A 48 10.66 -1.19 15.09
N TRP A 49 9.40 -1.63 15.05
CA TRP A 49 8.96 -2.82 15.79
C TRP A 49 9.74 -4.08 15.38
N ARG A 50 9.90 -4.34 14.08
CA ARG A 50 10.68 -5.49 13.58
C ARG A 50 12.13 -5.46 14.04
N ASP A 51 12.75 -4.29 13.99
CA ASP A 51 14.13 -4.10 14.47
C ASP A 51 14.26 -4.35 15.99
N ARG A 52 13.21 -4.02 16.76
CA ARG A 52 13.12 -4.41 18.17
C ARG A 52 13.10 -5.93 18.35
N LEU A 53 12.38 -6.68 17.51
CA LEU A 53 12.37 -8.14 17.59
C LEU A 53 13.76 -8.74 17.40
N LEU A 54 14.57 -8.20 16.47
CA LEU A 54 15.95 -8.65 16.26
C LEU A 54 16.82 -8.46 17.52
N ARG A 55 16.60 -7.37 18.25
CA ARG A 55 17.26 -7.15 19.56
C ARG A 55 16.80 -8.16 20.62
N VAL A 56 15.53 -8.55 20.61
CA VAL A 56 15.02 -9.58 21.52
C VAL A 56 15.59 -10.96 21.17
N TYR A 57 15.59 -11.35 19.89
CA TYR A 57 16.15 -12.63 19.44
C TYR A 57 17.66 -12.76 19.72
N SER A 58 18.39 -11.64 19.71
CA SER A 58 19.82 -11.60 20.08
C SER A 58 20.08 -11.46 21.58
N GLY A 59 19.04 -11.49 22.42
CA GLY A 59 19.15 -11.36 23.87
C GLY A 59 19.54 -9.96 24.36
N ARG A 60 19.52 -8.95 23.48
CA ARG A 60 19.87 -7.55 23.81
C ARG A 60 18.72 -6.78 24.44
N GLN A 61 17.50 -7.28 24.34
CA GLN A 61 16.30 -6.69 24.93
C GLN A 61 15.37 -7.77 25.49
N PRO A 62 14.62 -7.49 26.57
CA PRO A 62 13.60 -8.40 27.06
C PRO A 62 12.39 -8.45 26.13
N VAL A 63 11.65 -9.55 26.18
CA VAL A 63 10.36 -9.71 25.48
C VAL A 63 9.35 -8.72 26.02
N ASP A 64 8.67 -7.98 25.15
CA ASP A 64 7.55 -7.12 25.52
C ASP A 64 6.27 -7.96 25.72
N PRO A 65 5.57 -7.83 26.86
CA PRO A 65 4.29 -8.50 27.07
C PRO A 65 3.24 -8.18 25.99
N ASN A 66 3.30 -7.00 25.36
CA ASN A 66 2.39 -6.61 24.29
C ASN A 66 2.64 -7.39 23.00
N ASP A 67 3.88 -7.82 22.75
CA ASP A 67 4.26 -8.56 21.52
C ASP A 67 3.90 -10.06 21.60
N VAL A 68 3.61 -10.59 22.79
CA VAL A 68 3.18 -11.99 23.01
C VAL A 68 1.68 -12.16 23.28
N ALA A 69 0.96 -11.04 23.37
CA ALA A 69 -0.49 -11.04 23.58
C ALA A 69 -1.22 -11.68 22.39
N PRO A 70 -2.39 -12.32 22.61
CA PRO A 70 -3.18 -12.93 21.52
C PRO A 70 -3.55 -11.95 20.39
N ASP A 71 -3.67 -10.67 20.73
CA ASP A 71 -4.02 -9.55 19.86
C ASP A 71 -2.84 -8.59 19.63
N ALA A 72 -1.59 -9.04 19.73
CA ALA A 72 -0.39 -8.21 19.58
C ALA A 72 -0.41 -7.30 18.33
N HIS A 73 -0.92 -7.82 17.21
CA HIS A 73 -1.11 -7.09 15.96
C HIS A 73 -2.05 -5.88 16.07
N ARG A 74 -2.89 -5.77 17.10
CA ARG A 74 -3.77 -4.61 17.33
C ARG A 74 -3.18 -3.60 18.29
N ARG A 75 -2.07 -3.96 18.94
CA ARG A 75 -1.45 -3.21 20.03
C ARG A 75 -0.17 -2.50 19.61
N CYS A 76 0.46 -2.91 18.51
CA CYS A 76 1.57 -2.18 17.90
C CYS A 76 1.08 -0.86 17.26
N LEU A 77 1.96 0.13 17.10
CA LEU A 77 1.62 1.44 16.53
C LEU A 77 1.01 1.31 15.12
N PHE A 78 1.59 0.45 14.28
CA PHE A 78 1.02 0.11 12.97
C PHE A 78 -0.40 -0.45 13.08
N GLY A 79 -0.64 -1.36 14.04
CA GLY A 79 -1.96 -1.93 14.30
C GLY A 79 -2.97 -0.88 14.76
N LEU A 80 -2.58 0.00 15.68
CA LEU A 80 -3.42 1.12 16.12
C LEU A 80 -3.77 2.03 14.93
N TRP A 81 -2.83 2.32 14.05
CA TRP A 81 -3.13 3.01 12.81
C TRP A 81 -4.14 2.21 11.96
N TYR A 82 -3.81 0.97 11.60
CA TYR A 82 -4.62 0.14 10.71
C TYR A 82 -6.09 0.02 11.16
N PHE A 83 -6.30 -0.31 12.44
CA PHE A 83 -7.63 -0.59 12.98
C PHE A 83 -8.40 0.65 13.43
N GLN A 84 -7.73 1.75 13.80
CA GLN A 84 -8.39 2.87 14.48
C GLN A 84 -8.20 4.20 13.73
N HIS A 85 -7.00 4.49 13.24
CA HIS A 85 -6.66 5.84 12.75
C HIS A 85 -6.53 5.95 11.23
N ALA A 86 -6.45 4.84 10.50
CA ALA A 86 -6.33 4.84 9.06
C ALA A 86 -7.51 5.59 8.42
N HIS A 87 -7.19 6.47 7.49
CA HIS A 87 -8.19 7.30 6.82
C HIS A 87 -9.29 6.44 6.16
N PRO A 88 -10.59 6.82 6.24
CA PRO A 88 -11.69 6.03 5.70
C PRO A 88 -11.52 5.63 4.23
N ARG A 89 -10.96 6.53 3.41
CA ARG A 89 -10.67 6.26 1.98
C ARG A 89 -9.71 5.11 1.74
N LEU A 90 -8.74 4.88 2.63
CA LEU A 90 -7.87 3.71 2.53
C LEU A 90 -8.64 2.44 2.86
N ARG A 91 -9.52 2.49 3.87
CA ARG A 91 -10.35 1.35 4.28
C ARG A 91 -11.32 0.88 3.19
N GLU A 92 -11.72 1.77 2.27
CA GLU A 92 -12.55 1.45 1.11
C GLU A 92 -11.81 0.63 0.04
N GLN A 93 -10.47 0.55 0.09
CA GLN A 93 -9.66 -0.14 -0.92
C GLN A 93 -9.50 -1.63 -0.61
N ALA A 94 -9.70 -2.48 -1.61
CA ALA A 94 -9.50 -3.93 -1.47
C ALA A 94 -8.03 -4.27 -1.14
N SER A 95 -7.08 -3.50 -1.68
CA SER A 95 -5.66 -3.60 -1.40
C SER A 95 -5.32 -3.32 0.07
N PHE A 96 -6.06 -2.44 0.73
CA PHE A 96 -5.88 -2.14 2.15
C PHE A 96 -6.31 -3.31 3.06
N ALA A 97 -7.30 -4.09 2.65
CA ALA A 97 -7.68 -5.31 3.39
C ALA A 97 -6.55 -6.35 3.41
N MET A 98 -5.76 -6.45 2.34
CA MET A 98 -4.61 -7.37 2.25
C MET A 98 -3.54 -7.09 3.30
N ILE A 99 -3.32 -5.81 3.62
CA ILE A 99 -2.37 -5.39 4.67
C ILE A 99 -2.73 -6.06 6.00
N GLY A 100 -4.01 -6.06 6.38
CA GLY A 100 -4.45 -6.60 7.67
C GLY A 100 -4.15 -8.08 7.82
N GLY A 101 -4.42 -8.86 6.75
CA GLY A 101 -4.15 -10.30 6.74
C GLY A 101 -2.67 -10.65 6.89
N GLU A 102 -1.81 -9.99 6.10
CA GLU A 102 -0.36 -10.22 6.17
C GLU A 102 0.23 -9.73 7.51
N HIS A 103 -0.25 -8.59 8.01
CA HIS A 103 0.17 -8.03 9.29
C HIS A 103 -0.17 -8.94 10.47
N GLU A 104 -1.42 -9.42 10.56
CA GLU A 104 -1.84 -10.36 11.61
C GLU A 104 -1.03 -11.66 11.54
N HIS A 105 -0.83 -12.18 10.32
CA HIS A 105 -0.07 -13.40 10.10
C HIS A 105 1.39 -13.26 10.56
N GLN A 106 2.06 -12.16 10.22
CA GLN A 106 3.43 -11.88 10.67
C GLN A 106 3.53 -11.81 12.20
N HIS A 107 2.60 -11.11 12.85
CA HIS A 107 2.54 -11.04 14.31
C HIS A 107 2.32 -12.41 14.96
N ARG A 108 1.49 -13.27 14.38
CA ARG A 108 1.26 -14.63 14.89
C ARG A 108 2.53 -15.46 14.92
N ILE A 109 3.39 -15.33 13.91
CA ILE A 109 4.71 -15.98 13.86
C ILE A 109 5.64 -15.35 14.89
N ALA A 110 5.71 -14.01 14.96
CA ALA A 110 6.53 -13.30 15.93
C ALA A 110 6.19 -13.69 17.38
N THR A 111 4.90 -13.77 17.73
CA THR A 111 4.45 -14.18 19.06
C THR A 111 4.93 -15.58 19.43
N ARG A 112 4.96 -16.53 18.48
CA ARG A 112 5.51 -17.88 18.72
C ARG A 112 7.02 -17.83 19.00
N LEU A 113 7.77 -17.16 18.13
CA LEU A 113 9.21 -16.97 18.29
C LEU A 113 9.55 -16.32 19.65
N LEU A 114 8.84 -15.25 20.01
CA LEU A 114 9.03 -14.54 21.28
C LEU A 114 8.69 -15.39 22.50
N ARG A 115 7.68 -16.27 22.42
CA ARG A 115 7.37 -17.23 23.50
C ARG A 115 8.50 -18.24 23.68
N ASN A 116 9.13 -18.69 22.59
CA ASN A 116 10.30 -19.55 22.67
C ASN A 116 11.47 -18.82 23.36
N VAL A 117 11.74 -17.56 22.98
CA VAL A 117 12.76 -16.75 23.67
C VAL A 117 12.44 -16.60 25.17
N ALA A 118 11.20 -16.26 25.52
CA ALA A 118 10.79 -16.10 26.91
C ALA A 118 10.94 -17.39 27.73
N ALA A 119 10.76 -18.56 27.10
CA ALA A 119 10.94 -19.87 27.70
C ALA A 119 12.40 -20.38 27.67
N GLY A 120 13.35 -19.61 27.12
CA GLY A 120 14.74 -20.03 26.94
C GLY A 120 14.92 -21.17 25.92
N LEU A 121 13.95 -21.36 25.03
CA LEU A 121 13.96 -22.38 23.99
C LEU A 121 14.72 -21.89 22.74
N PRO A 122 15.39 -22.79 22.00
CA PRO A 122 16.02 -22.41 20.74
C PRO A 122 14.98 -21.95 19.71
N LEU A 123 15.37 -20.99 18.87
CA LEU A 123 14.54 -20.55 17.76
C LEU A 123 14.62 -21.54 16.60
N ASP A 124 13.48 -21.98 16.10
CA ASP A 124 13.43 -22.83 14.91
C ASP A 124 13.73 -21.98 13.66
N ARG A 125 14.73 -22.41 12.89
CA ARG A 125 15.10 -21.80 11.61
C ARG A 125 13.90 -21.65 10.67
N ARG A 126 13.00 -22.64 10.64
CA ARG A 126 11.80 -22.59 9.77
C ARG A 126 10.82 -21.50 10.19
N GLU A 127 10.71 -21.22 11.49
CA GLU A 127 9.87 -20.13 11.99
C GLU A 127 10.48 -18.76 11.67
N ILE A 128 11.81 -18.66 11.70
CA ILE A 128 12.53 -17.44 11.30
C ILE A 128 12.31 -17.17 9.80
N GLU A 129 12.53 -18.18 8.95
CA GLU A 129 12.30 -18.06 7.50
C GLU A 129 10.82 -17.69 7.20
N ALA A 130 9.87 -18.31 7.91
CA ALA A 130 8.46 -17.96 7.77
C ALA A 130 8.15 -16.50 8.17
N PHE A 131 8.85 -15.96 9.18
CA PHE A 131 8.72 -14.56 9.60
C PHE A 131 9.29 -13.60 8.54
N GLU A 132 10.42 -13.94 7.92
CA GLU A 132 11.03 -13.17 6.83
C GLU A 132 10.13 -13.14 5.59
N ASP A 133 9.55 -14.28 5.24
CA ASP A 133 8.58 -14.39 4.15
C ASP A 133 7.32 -13.56 4.42
N ALA A 134 6.79 -13.61 5.66
CA ALA A 134 5.65 -12.79 6.07
C ALA A 134 5.98 -11.29 6.02
N SER A 135 7.19 -10.91 6.45
CA SER A 135 7.68 -9.52 6.36
C SER A 135 7.75 -9.03 4.91
N SER A 136 8.15 -9.90 3.99
CA SER A 136 8.19 -9.60 2.56
C SER A 136 6.79 -9.42 1.99
N ARG A 137 5.84 -10.31 2.31
CA ARG A 137 4.44 -10.18 1.88
C ARG A 137 3.78 -8.91 2.38
N LEU A 138 3.97 -8.55 3.65
CA LEU A 138 3.45 -7.30 4.19
C LEU A 138 4.06 -6.08 3.47
N SER A 139 5.38 -6.10 3.21
CA SER A 139 6.06 -5.04 2.46
C SER A 139 5.50 -4.87 1.04
N PHE A 140 5.18 -5.98 0.36
CA PHE A 140 4.53 -5.94 -0.95
C PHE A 140 3.09 -5.39 -0.89
N ALA A 141 2.31 -5.78 0.13
CA ALA A 141 0.96 -5.25 0.33
C ALA A 141 0.98 -3.73 0.56
N LEU A 142 1.89 -3.25 1.41
CA LEU A 142 2.10 -1.82 1.66
C LEU A 142 2.55 -1.08 0.40
N TYR A 143 3.51 -1.64 -0.34
CA TYR A 143 3.96 -1.07 -1.60
C TYR A 143 2.82 -0.93 -2.59
N PHE A 144 1.94 -1.93 -2.71
CA PHE A 144 0.83 -1.88 -3.64
C PHE A 144 -0.15 -0.74 -3.31
N VAL A 145 -0.57 -0.61 -2.04
CA VAL A 145 -1.44 0.50 -1.60
C VAL A 145 -0.76 1.86 -1.82
N ARG A 146 0.54 1.97 -1.48
CA ARG A 146 1.33 3.18 -1.73
C ARG A 146 1.33 3.56 -3.20
N ARG A 147 1.52 2.59 -4.10
CA ARG A 147 1.48 2.80 -5.55
C ARG A 147 0.11 3.28 -6.03
N GLU A 148 -0.98 2.78 -5.46
CA GLU A 148 -2.33 3.25 -5.82
C GLU A 148 -2.54 4.72 -5.45
N VAL A 149 -2.08 5.14 -4.26
CA VAL A 149 -2.15 6.54 -3.82
C VAL A 149 -1.25 7.43 -4.69
N GLU A 150 -0.02 7.00 -4.96
CA GLU A 150 0.91 7.74 -5.83
C GLU A 150 0.39 7.87 -7.26
N CYS A 151 -0.23 6.82 -7.80
CA CYS A 151 -0.88 6.88 -9.11
C CYS A 151 -2.04 7.88 -9.09
N ALA A 152 -2.91 7.85 -8.07
CA ALA A 152 -4.00 8.82 -7.94
C ALA A 152 -3.49 10.27 -7.83
N LEU A 153 -2.35 10.50 -7.17
CA LEU A 153 -1.68 11.80 -7.12
C LEU A 153 -1.13 12.23 -8.48
N GLY A 154 -0.37 11.35 -9.15
CA GLY A 154 0.28 11.66 -10.43
C GLY A 154 -0.69 11.78 -11.61
N CYS A 155 -1.90 11.24 -11.46
CA CYS A 155 -2.98 11.36 -12.43
C CYS A 155 -3.71 12.72 -12.39
N ARG A 156 -3.41 13.60 -11.42
CA ARG A 156 -3.96 14.97 -11.34
C ARG A 156 -2.99 16.01 -11.87
N ASP A 157 -3.51 16.98 -12.60
CA ASP A 157 -2.76 18.15 -13.08
C ASP A 157 -2.41 19.06 -11.91
N SER A 158 -1.10 19.30 -11.70
CA SER A 158 -0.58 20.03 -10.56
C SER A 158 -0.89 21.53 -10.56
N LEU A 159 -1.36 22.09 -11.68
CA LEU A 159 -1.67 23.51 -11.85
C LEU A 159 -3.16 23.82 -11.71
N THR A 160 -4.04 22.85 -11.96
CA THR A 160 -5.50 23.09 -12.05
C THR A 160 -6.35 22.14 -11.22
N ASP A 161 -5.76 21.12 -10.58
CA ASP A 161 -6.48 20.00 -9.93
C ASP A 161 -7.42 19.23 -10.89
N ALA A 162 -7.29 19.47 -12.19
CA ALA A 162 -8.03 18.75 -13.21
C ALA A 162 -7.43 17.35 -13.43
N TYR A 163 -8.24 16.44 -13.96
CA TYR A 163 -7.75 15.15 -14.45
C TYR A 163 -6.65 15.36 -15.50
N SER A 164 -5.55 14.61 -15.40
CA SER A 164 -4.47 14.69 -16.38
C SER A 164 -4.99 14.42 -17.80
N SER A 165 -4.42 15.11 -18.78
CA SER A 165 -4.81 14.97 -20.19
C SER A 165 -4.72 13.52 -20.70
N SER A 166 -3.82 12.70 -20.12
CA SER A 166 -3.71 11.27 -20.42
C SER A 166 -4.90 10.44 -19.95
N GLU A 167 -5.49 10.75 -18.80
CA GLU A 167 -6.67 10.05 -18.31
C GLU A 167 -7.94 10.52 -19.01
N MET A 168 -8.08 11.82 -19.26
CA MET A 168 -9.15 12.36 -20.08
C MET A 168 -9.18 11.73 -21.48
N LEU A 169 -8.00 11.54 -22.11
CA LEU A 169 -7.89 10.86 -23.39
C LEU A 169 -8.21 9.35 -23.32
N ARG A 170 -7.94 8.69 -22.19
CA ARG A 170 -8.33 7.28 -21.97
C ARG A 170 -9.85 7.17 -21.93
N ASP A 171 -10.49 7.97 -21.08
CA ASP A 171 -11.94 7.95 -20.93
C ASP A 171 -12.63 8.33 -22.25
N LEU A 172 -12.14 9.36 -22.96
CA LEU A 172 -12.65 9.71 -24.29
C LEU A 172 -12.53 8.57 -25.30
N ARG A 173 -11.45 7.77 -25.26
CA ARG A 173 -11.30 6.59 -26.13
C ARG A 173 -12.27 5.47 -25.75
N GLU A 174 -12.51 5.26 -24.47
CA GLU A 174 -13.50 4.29 -23.98
C GLU A 174 -14.91 4.70 -24.41
N TRP A 175 -15.28 5.97 -24.20
CA TRP A 175 -16.55 6.54 -24.69
C TRP A 175 -16.68 6.44 -26.20
N HIS A 176 -15.62 6.75 -26.95
CA HIS A 176 -15.60 6.61 -28.40
C HIS A 176 -15.77 5.15 -28.85
N ALA A 177 -15.15 4.19 -28.16
CA ALA A 177 -15.31 2.77 -28.47
C ALA A 177 -16.75 2.28 -28.21
N LEU A 178 -17.39 2.76 -27.14
CA LEU A 178 -18.81 2.49 -26.83
C LEU A 178 -19.75 3.13 -27.86
N ALA A 179 -19.46 4.36 -28.30
CA ALA A 179 -20.25 5.08 -29.29
C ALA A 179 -20.18 4.46 -30.70
N ARG A 180 -19.13 3.68 -31.01
CA ARG A 180 -18.99 2.96 -32.29
C ARG A 180 -19.77 1.65 -32.36
N GLN A 181 -20.47 1.25 -31.29
CA GLN A 181 -21.32 0.05 -31.32
C GLN A 181 -22.59 0.32 -32.15
N PRO A 182 -22.94 -0.55 -33.13
CA PRO A 182 -24.13 -0.36 -33.96
C PRO A 182 -25.40 -0.27 -33.11
N GLY A 183 -26.23 0.75 -33.34
CA GLY A 183 -27.54 0.90 -32.69
C GLY A 183 -27.57 1.78 -31.43
N ARG A 184 -26.43 2.36 -31.00
CA ARG A 184 -26.39 3.36 -29.91
C ARG A 184 -26.22 4.77 -30.45
N GLN A 185 -27.11 5.69 -30.07
CA GLN A 185 -26.88 7.13 -30.21
C GLN A 185 -26.21 7.63 -28.92
N CYS A 186 -25.05 8.26 -29.05
CA CYS A 186 -24.32 8.88 -27.93
C CYS A 186 -24.09 10.36 -28.24
N CYS A 187 -24.23 11.21 -27.23
CA CYS A 187 -23.86 12.62 -27.28
C CYS A 187 -22.88 12.93 -26.16
N ILE A 188 -21.92 13.83 -26.42
CA ILE A 188 -21.06 14.40 -25.40
C ILE A 188 -21.71 15.73 -24.98
N SER A 189 -22.02 15.87 -23.69
CA SER A 189 -22.46 17.14 -23.12
C SER A 189 -21.33 17.67 -22.26
N ILE A 190 -20.85 18.87 -22.59
CA ILE A 190 -19.84 19.60 -21.81
C ILE A 190 -20.62 20.61 -20.96
N VAL A 191 -20.38 20.62 -19.65
CA VAL A 191 -21.02 21.52 -18.67
C VAL A 191 -20.01 22.53 -18.18
#